data_AF-A0A8S3FX74-F1
#
_entry.id   AF-A0A8S3FX74-F1
#
_cell.length_a   1.000
_cell.length_b   1.000
_cell.length_c   1.000
_cell.angle_alpha   90.00
_cell.angle_beta   90.00
_cell.angle_gamma   90.00
#
_symmetry.space_group_name_H-M   'P 1'
#
loop_
_entity.id
_entity.type
_entity.pdbx_description
1 polymer ?
#
loop_
_entity_poly.entity_id
_entity_poly.type
_entity_poly.pdbx_seq_one_letter_code
_entity_poly.pdbx_strand_id
1 'polypeptide(L)'
;ESIVNFVRYDPPLHERYLKLYLNANQNPRAKTCPRCCHLYSLDTTKSIPLEKTKKKTNKKIPKQVQCSECSLVWCFRCSAPWHENLTCKQFIKGDRLLLKWINQKNEEQWNARKCPKCSSLIQRAGGMSLFF
;
A
#
# COMPACT_ATOMS: atom_id res chain seq x y z
N GLU A 1 18.35 10.81 2.90
CA GLU A 1 17.03 11.43 3.15
C GLU A 1 16.04 10.95 2.09
N SER A 2 14.75 10.77 2.41
CA SER A 2 13.80 10.24 1.41
C SER A 2 13.31 11.34 0.47
N ILE A 3 12.97 11.00 -0.78
CA ILE A 3 12.34 11.91 -1.76
C ILE A 3 11.11 12.61 -1.16
N VAL A 4 10.39 11.93 -0.26
CA VAL A 4 9.20 12.45 0.43
C VAL A 4 9.55 13.62 1.35
N ASN A 5 10.72 13.60 1.99
CA ASN A 5 11.19 14.71 2.80
C ASN A 5 11.56 15.90 1.92
N PHE A 6 12.26 15.68 0.82
CA PHE A 6 12.65 16.74 -0.13
C PHE A 6 11.42 17.50 -0.67
N VAL A 7 10.38 16.78 -1.09
CA VAL A 7 9.12 17.37 -1.59
C VAL A 7 8.33 18.13 -0.50
N ARG A 8 8.61 17.89 0.79
CA ARG A 8 7.96 18.60 1.91
C ARG A 8 8.69 19.88 2.34
N TYR A 9 10.01 19.93 2.17
CA TYR A 9 10.84 21.05 2.65
C TYR A 9 11.11 22.12 1.59
N ASP A 10 10.73 21.89 0.33
CA ASP A 10 10.78 22.88 -0.76
C ASP A 10 9.37 23.35 -1.14
N PRO A 11 8.93 24.55 -0.70
CA PRO A 11 7.57 25.06 -0.91
C PRO A 11 7.07 25.08 -2.37
N PRO A 12 7.82 25.62 -3.36
CA PRO A 12 7.38 25.63 -4.76
C PRO A 12 7.24 24.21 -5.34
N LEU A 13 8.11 23.27 -4.96
CA LEU A 13 8.02 21.88 -5.38
C LEU A 13 6.81 21.18 -4.75
N HIS A 14 6.57 21.44 -3.47
CA HIS A 14 5.41 20.94 -2.75
C HIS A 14 4.11 21.34 -3.43
N GLU A 15 3.97 22.62 -3.80
CA GLU A 15 2.78 23.14 -4.47
C GLU A 15 2.56 22.48 -5.84
N ARG A 16 3.63 22.34 -6.65
CA ARG A 16 3.56 21.65 -7.95
C ARG A 16 3.13 20.19 -7.79
N TYR A 17 3.69 19.49 -6.80
CA TYR A 17 3.31 18.12 -6.48
C TYR A 17 1.83 18.01 -6.10
N LEU A 18 1.32 18.91 -5.24
CA LEU A 18 -0.09 18.92 -4.86
C LEU A 18 -1.01 19.14 -6.07
N LYS A 19 -0.67 20.08 -6.97
CA LYS A 19 -1.44 20.32 -8.20
C LYS A 19 -1.51 19.06 -9.08
N LEU A 20 -0.37 18.38 -9.28
CA LEU A 20 -0.30 17.14 -10.05
C LEU A 20 -1.09 16.01 -9.39
N TYR A 21 -0.97 15.87 -8.06
CA TYR A 21 -1.70 14.86 -7.30
C TYR A 21 -3.22 15.08 -7.38
N LEU A 22 -3.69 16.32 -7.24
CA LEU A 22 -5.11 16.65 -7.37
C LEU A 22 -5.61 16.39 -8.79
N ASN A 23 -4.84 16.79 -9.81
CA ASN A 23 -5.17 16.52 -11.21
C ASN A 23 -5.28 15.01 -11.49
N ALA A 24 -4.29 14.23 -11.07
CA ALA A 24 -4.29 12.78 -11.23
C ALA A 24 -5.46 12.09 -10.50
N ASN A 25 -5.96 12.67 -9.40
CA ASN A 25 -7.08 12.14 -8.62
C ASN A 25 -8.44 12.78 -8.95
N GLN A 26 -8.55 13.57 -10.03
CA GLN A 26 -9.82 14.16 -10.47
C GLN A 26 -10.89 13.09 -10.75
N ASN A 27 -10.47 11.93 -11.22
CA ASN A 27 -11.36 10.80 -11.51
C ASN A 27 -11.40 9.84 -10.31
N PRO A 28 -12.41 9.90 -9.42
CA PRO A 28 -12.49 9.01 -8.25
C PRO A 28 -12.70 7.53 -8.62
N ARG A 29 -12.95 7.25 -9.90
CA ARG A 29 -13.16 5.92 -10.48
C ARG A 29 -11.91 5.36 -11.17
N ALA A 30 -10.81 6.10 -11.18
CA ALA A 30 -9.54 5.67 -11.75
C ALA A 30 -8.41 5.84 -10.73
N LYS A 31 -7.51 4.87 -10.65
CA LYS A 31 -6.35 4.87 -9.76
C LYS A 31 -5.21 4.07 -10.38
N THR A 32 -3.97 4.34 -10.00
CA THR A 32 -2.82 3.55 -10.41
C THR A 32 -2.58 2.38 -9.45
N CYS A 33 -2.12 1.25 -9.99
CA CYS A 33 -1.72 0.10 -9.19
C CYS A 33 -0.54 0.47 -8.27
N PRO A 34 -0.60 0.17 -6.97
CA PRO A 34 0.45 0.56 -6.02
C PRO A 34 1.77 -0.22 -6.20
N ARG A 35 1.81 -1.27 -7.03
CA ARG A 35 3.02 -2.08 -7.28
C ARG A 35 3.67 -1.79 -8.63
N CYS A 36 2.89 -1.66 -9.70
CA CYS A 36 3.43 -1.50 -11.06
C CYS A 36 3.02 -0.19 -11.75
N CYS A 37 2.33 0.71 -11.06
CA CYS A 37 1.84 1.98 -11.59
C CYS A 37 0.85 1.88 -12.79
N HIS A 38 0.40 0.67 -13.17
CA HIS A 38 -0.59 0.49 -14.23
C HIS A 38 -1.91 1.19 -13.89
N LEU A 39 -2.51 1.89 -14.86
CA LEU A 39 -3.76 2.61 -14.69
C LEU A 39 -4.93 1.63 -14.60
N TYR A 40 -5.67 1.68 -13.50
CA TYR A 40 -6.90 0.94 -13.28
C TYR A 40 -8.09 1.90 -13.35
N SER A 41 -9.07 1.63 -14.21
CA SER A 41 -10.30 2.42 -14.34
C SER A 41 -11.55 1.54 -14.24
N LEU A 42 -12.51 1.96 -13.42
CA LEU A 42 -13.82 1.29 -13.30
C LEU A 42 -14.71 1.47 -14.53
N ASP A 43 -14.36 2.42 -15.40
CA ASP A 43 -15.16 2.78 -16.56
C ASP A 43 -14.69 2.02 -17.81
N THR A 44 -13.39 1.69 -17.88
CA THR A 44 -12.77 0.97 -19.00
C THR A 44 -12.73 -0.55 -18.77
N THR A 45 -12.69 -1.00 -17.51
CA THR A 45 -12.50 -2.43 -17.22
C THR A 45 -13.79 -3.23 -17.41
N LYS A 46 -13.78 -4.12 -18.40
CA LYS A 46 -14.47 -5.42 -18.36
C LYS A 46 -13.82 -6.31 -17.27
N SER A 47 -13.63 -5.76 -16.06
CA SER A 47 -13.03 -6.48 -14.94
C SER A 47 -13.97 -7.62 -14.60
N ILE A 48 -13.45 -8.85 -14.62
CA ILE A 48 -14.15 -10.05 -14.16
C ILE A 48 -14.59 -9.75 -12.73
N PRO A 49 -15.90 -9.53 -12.46
CA PRO A 49 -16.33 -9.29 -11.11
C PRO A 49 -16.12 -10.58 -10.36
N LEU A 50 -15.21 -10.60 -9.37
CA LEU A 50 -15.17 -11.68 -8.40
C LEU A 50 -16.34 -11.54 -7.41
N GLU A 51 -17.53 -11.15 -7.87
CA GLU A 51 -18.81 -11.36 -7.19
C GLU A 51 -19.94 -11.41 -8.24
N LYS A 52 -20.46 -12.61 -8.47
CA LYS A 52 -21.68 -12.84 -9.26
C LYS A 52 -22.89 -12.39 -8.45
N THR A 53 -23.27 -11.11 -8.52
CA THR A 53 -24.65 -10.71 -8.18
C THR A 53 -25.21 -9.75 -9.23
N LYS A 54 -26.40 -10.11 -9.70
CA LYS A 54 -27.15 -9.50 -10.81
C LYS A 54 -27.61 -8.07 -10.47
N LYS A 55 -27.84 -7.30 -11.55
CA LYS A 55 -28.74 -6.13 -11.73
C LYS A 55 -28.10 -4.73 -11.80
N LYS A 56 -28.48 -4.01 -12.86
CA LYS A 56 -28.19 -2.60 -13.16
C LYS A 56 -28.78 -1.68 -12.08
N THR A 57 -27.97 -0.75 -11.55
CA THR A 57 -28.28 0.63 -11.08
C THR A 57 -27.17 1.08 -10.11
N ASN A 58 -26.58 2.27 -10.30
CA ASN A 58 -25.45 2.83 -9.52
C ASN A 58 -24.24 1.90 -9.32
N LYS A 59 -23.24 1.94 -10.23
CA LYS A 59 -21.96 1.19 -10.09
C LYS A 59 -21.20 1.62 -8.83
N LYS A 60 -21.49 0.98 -7.69
CA LYS A 60 -20.74 1.10 -6.44
C LYS A 60 -19.26 0.86 -6.73
N ILE A 61 -18.41 1.70 -6.15
CA ILE A 61 -16.95 1.55 -6.27
C ILE A 61 -16.58 0.24 -5.55
N PRO A 62 -15.97 -0.73 -6.24
CA PRO A 62 -15.55 -1.98 -5.61
C PRO A 62 -14.49 -1.69 -4.55
N LYS A 63 -14.55 -2.41 -3.43
CA LYS A 63 -13.55 -2.27 -2.36
C LYS A 63 -12.25 -2.99 -2.74
N GLN A 64 -12.37 -4.13 -3.40
CA GLN A 64 -11.28 -4.99 -3.85
C GLN A 64 -11.12 -4.90 -5.35
N VAL A 65 -9.89 -4.76 -5.83
CA VAL A 65 -9.55 -4.76 -7.26
C VAL A 65 -8.29 -5.57 -7.50
N GLN A 66 -8.19 -6.19 -8.67
CA GLN A 66 -7.02 -6.93 -9.10
C GLN A 66 -6.38 -6.21 -10.30
N CYS A 67 -5.07 -6.00 -10.23
CA CYS A 67 -4.31 -5.45 -11.36
C CYS A 67 -4.19 -6.48 -12.48
N SER A 68 -4.44 -6.07 -13.73
CA SER A 68 -4.26 -6.88 -14.93
C SER A 68 -2.80 -7.23 -15.23
N GLU A 69 -1.87 -6.32 -14.91
CA GLU A 69 -0.44 -6.50 -15.23
C GLU A 69 0.31 -7.38 -14.22
N CYS A 70 0.19 -7.04 -12.91
CA CYS A 70 0.97 -7.71 -11.86
C CYS A 70 0.15 -8.65 -10.98
N SER A 71 -1.13 -8.84 -11.28
CA SER A 71 -2.08 -9.66 -10.50
C SER A 71 -2.20 -9.28 -9.02
N LEU A 72 -1.65 -8.13 -8.60
CA LEU A 72 -1.80 -7.65 -7.22
C LEU A 72 -3.29 -7.41 -6.95
N VAL A 73 -3.77 -7.97 -5.84
CA VAL A 73 -5.08 -7.69 -5.27
C VAL A 73 -4.93 -6.61 -4.20
N TRP A 74 -5.67 -5.51 -4.34
CA TRP A 74 -5.51 -4.33 -3.50
C TRP A 74 -6.86 -3.67 -3.20
N CYS A 75 -6.87 -2.88 -2.13
CA CYS A 75 -8.04 -2.13 -1.70
C CYS A 75 -8.13 -0.81 -2.46
N PHE A 76 -9.18 -0.64 -3.29
CA PHE A 76 -9.35 0.55 -4.12
C PHE A 76 -9.43 1.83 -3.29
N ARG A 77 -9.95 1.76 -2.06
CA ARG A 77 -10.13 2.94 -1.19
C ARG A 77 -8.79 3.49 -0.69
N CYS A 78 -7.93 2.65 -0.13
CA CYS A 78 -6.68 3.07 0.51
C CYS A 78 -5.42 2.80 -0.32
N SER A 79 -5.53 2.15 -1.47
CA SER A 79 -4.39 1.77 -2.32
C SER A 79 -3.37 0.84 -1.63
N ALA A 80 -3.78 0.13 -0.59
CA ALA A 80 -2.96 -0.86 0.13
C ALA A 80 -3.27 -2.28 -0.34
N PRO A 81 -2.42 -3.29 -0.04
CA PRO A 81 -2.76 -4.70 -0.23
C PRO A 81 -4.14 -5.03 0.34
N TRP A 82 -4.85 -5.97 -0.29
CA TRP A 82 -6.20 -6.32 0.15
C TRP A 82 -6.20 -6.84 1.60
N HIS A 83 -7.14 -6.34 2.40
CA HIS A 83 -7.25 -6.64 3.82
C HIS A 83 -8.69 -7.05 4.15
N GLU A 84 -8.93 -8.35 4.16
CA GLU A 84 -10.22 -8.91 4.53
C GLU A 84 -10.45 -8.74 6.04
N ASN A 85 -11.68 -8.45 6.46
CA ASN A 85 -12.09 -8.28 7.86
C ASN A 85 -11.50 -7.09 8.63
N LEU A 86 -10.65 -6.26 8.00
CA LEU A 86 -10.13 -5.03 8.59
C LEU A 86 -10.68 -3.80 7.88
N THR A 87 -11.00 -2.75 8.64
CA THR A 87 -11.22 -1.42 8.06
C THR A 87 -9.89 -0.83 7.59
N CYS A 88 -9.91 0.06 6.58
CA CYS A 88 -8.70 0.74 6.13
C CYS A 88 -7.96 1.45 7.27
N LYS A 89 -8.70 2.00 8.24
CA LYS A 89 -8.12 2.66 9.43
C LYS A 89 -7.36 1.67 10.32
N GLN A 90 -7.93 0.50 10.59
CA GLN A 90 -7.29 -0.55 11.40
C GLN A 90 -6.05 -1.09 10.70
N PHE A 91 -6.12 -1.33 9.39
CA PHE A 91 -4.98 -1.78 8.59
C PHE A 91 -3.81 -0.79 8.68
N ILE A 92 -4.06 0.50 8.44
CA ILE A 92 -3.02 1.55 8.52
C ILE A 92 -2.46 1.66 9.95
N LYS A 93 -3.30 1.51 10.98
CA LYS A 93 -2.85 1.53 12.38
C LYS A 93 -1.90 0.36 12.66
N GLY A 94 -2.23 -0.84 12.20
CA GLY A 94 -1.38 -2.02 12.31
C GLY A 94 -0.04 -1.84 11.61
N ASP A 95 -0.05 -1.32 10.39
CA ASP A 95 1.17 -1.06 9.61
C ASP A 95 2.11 -0.06 10.30
N ARG A 96 1.56 1.01 10.90
CA ARG A 96 2.33 1.96 11.73
C ARG A 96 2.91 1.32 12.98
N LEU A 97 2.17 0.42 13.64
CA LEU A 97 2.66 -0.30 14.82
C LEU A 97 3.80 -1.25 14.44
N LEU A 98 3.67 -1.96 13.33
CA LEU A 98 4.72 -2.83 12.80
C LEU A 98 6.00 -2.04 12.49
N LEU A 99 5.88 -0.89 11.81
CA LEU A 99 7.02 -0.01 11.53
C LEU A 99 7.69 0.52 12.81
N LYS A 100 6.90 0.90 13.83
CA LYS A 100 7.45 1.31 15.12
C LYS A 100 8.20 0.16 15.80
N TRP A 101 7.61 -1.03 15.80
CA TRP A 101 8.21 -2.21 16.40
C TRP A 101 9.49 -2.65 15.70
N ILE A 102 9.54 -2.63 14.36
CA ILE A 102 10.76 -2.91 13.56
C ILE A 102 11.90 -1.96 13.97
N ASN A 103 11.57 -0.68 14.18
CA ASN A 103 12.52 0.37 14.53
C ASN A 103 12.73 0.51 16.05
N GLN A 104 12.17 -0.38 16.87
CA GLN A 104 12.49 -0.43 18.29
C GLN A 104 13.80 -1.22 18.51
N LYS A 105 14.64 -0.69 19.39
CA LYS A 105 15.91 -1.29 19.82
C LYS A 105 15.74 -1.75 21.26
N ASN A 106 15.93 -3.04 21.51
CA ASN A 106 15.95 -3.59 22.87
C ASN A 106 17.39 -3.90 23.24
N GLU A 107 17.83 -3.30 24.35
CA GLU A 107 19.09 -3.40 25.11
C GLU A 107 20.40 -3.31 24.28
N GLU A 108 20.56 -4.00 23.16
CA GLU A 108 21.76 -3.92 22.31
C GLU A 108 21.47 -3.93 20.79
N GLN A 109 20.29 -4.34 20.30
CA GLN A 109 20.01 -4.46 18.85
C GLN A 109 18.53 -4.22 18.44
N TRP A 110 18.30 -4.01 17.14
CA TRP A 110 16.97 -3.82 16.52
C TRP A 110 16.13 -5.11 16.54
N ASN A 111 14.81 -4.97 16.70
CA ASN A 111 13.85 -6.08 16.75
C ASN A 111 13.74 -6.88 15.43
N ALA A 112 13.90 -6.21 14.30
CA ALA A 112 13.94 -6.84 12.99
C ALA A 112 14.99 -6.18 12.09
N ARG A 113 15.59 -6.96 11.19
CA ARG A 113 16.55 -6.45 10.19
C ARG A 113 16.08 -6.82 8.79
N LYS A 114 16.42 -5.98 7.81
CA LYS A 114 16.22 -6.33 6.40
C LYS A 114 17.29 -7.34 5.97
N CYS A 115 16.86 -8.37 5.25
CA CYS A 115 17.78 -9.27 4.57
C CYS A 115 18.61 -8.49 3.56
N PRO A 116 19.95 -8.59 3.56
CA PRO A 116 20.79 -7.91 2.58
C PRO A 116 20.57 -8.44 1.15
N LYS A 117 20.06 -9.67 0.99
CA LYS A 117 19.86 -10.32 -0.31
C LYS A 117 18.51 -9.99 -0.95
N CYS A 118 17.42 -9.99 -0.18
CA CYS A 118 16.06 -9.82 -0.71
C CYS A 118 15.26 -8.66 -0.08
N SER A 119 15.85 -7.91 0.87
CA SER A 119 15.21 -6.80 1.60
C SER A 119 13.98 -7.16 2.44
N SER A 120 13.61 -8.43 2.55
CA SER A 120 12.56 -8.91 3.46
C SER A 120 12.92 -8.63 4.92
N LEU A 121 11.93 -8.29 5.75
CA LEU A 121 12.13 -8.07 7.18
C LEU A 121 12.18 -9.41 7.92
N ILE A 122 13.26 -9.64 8.65
CA ILE A 122 13.50 -10.84 9.43
C ILE A 122 13.47 -10.45 10.91
N GLN A 123 12.51 -11.00 11.65
CA GLN A 123 12.42 -10.87 13.10
C GLN A 123 13.54 -11.68 13.77
N ARG A 124 14.06 -11.18 14.90
CA ARG A 124 14.93 -11.97 15.76
C ARG A 124 14.12 -13.06 16.49
N ALA A 125 14.49 -14.32 16.30
CA ALA A 125 14.00 -15.40 17.16
C ALA A 125 14.72 -15.29 18.52
N GLY A 126 13.97 -15.11 19.61
CA GLY A 126 14.50 -15.14 20.96
C GLY A 126 14.73 -16.58 21.41
N GLY A 127 15.85 -17.18 21.01
CA GLY A 127 16.25 -18.52 21.41
C GLY A 127 17.76 -18.69 21.21
N MET A 128 18.43 -19.18 22.24
CA MET A 128 19.87 -19.40 22.43
C MET A 128 20.71 -19.60 21.15
N SER A 129 21.83 -18.88 21.07
CA SER A 129 22.94 -19.16 20.15
C SER A 129 23.50 -20.57 20.39
N LEU A 130 23.10 -21.54 19.59
CA LEU A 130 23.91 -22.73 19.32
C LEU A 130 24.15 -22.78 17.82
N PHE A 131 25.27 -22.18 17.41
CA PHE A 131 25.95 -22.52 16.18
C PHE A 131 26.72 -23.82 16.44
N PHE A 132 26.37 -24.88 15.72
CA PHE A 132 27.32 -25.89 15.24
C PHE A 132 27.38 -25.77 13.73
#